data_AF-A0A1F2PBW1-F1
#
_entry.id   AF-A0A1F2PBW1-F1
#
_cell.length_a   1.000
_cell.length_b   1.000
_cell.length_c   1.000
_cell.angle_alpha   90.00
_cell.angle_beta   90.00
_cell.angle_gamma   90.00
#
_symmetry.space_group_name_H-M   'P 1'
#
loop_
_entity.id
_entity.type
_entity.pdbx_description
1 polymer ?
#
loop_
_entity_poly.entity_id
_entity_poly.type
_entity_poly.pdbx_seq_one_letter_code
_entity_poly.pdbx_strand_id
1 'polypeptide(L)'
;MKEAILYEKLADKKVKCHLCNHFCTIAENKRGICSVRENRDGVLYSLVYGKLVASGVDPIEKKPLFNFLPGTKSFSIATAGCNFRCLWCQNWEISQIARTSKDIPGRDTAPADVVALAIQQDCRTIAYTYTEPTIFMDFAIDVMKLAHKSGIKNVFVTNGYTSEEALREIAPYLDAGNIDLKAFKDETYRKMCGAKLEPVLETIRLYKKLGIWLETTTLVVPTVNDSEDELRHIARFIADVGVEIPWHISQFYPTYKFLDAPPTPISTLHRAREIGIEEGLRYVYEGNVPGTGDENTYCYRCKELLIERYGFKILENRIENGRCFNCKAEIDGLF
;
A
#
# COMPACT_ATOMS: atom_id res chain seq x y z
N MET A 1 3.62 21.15 -11.42
CA MET A 1 2.13 21.22 -11.36
C MET A 1 1.59 20.69 -12.67
N LYS A 2 0.51 19.91 -12.67
CA LYS A 2 -0.15 19.35 -13.86
C LYS A 2 -1.66 19.36 -13.64
N GLU A 3 -2.45 19.52 -14.69
CA GLU A 3 -3.90 19.31 -14.62
C GLU A 3 -4.21 17.87 -14.17
N ALA A 4 -5.20 17.71 -13.30
CA ALA A 4 -5.59 16.43 -12.75
C ALA A 4 -6.34 15.60 -13.81
N ILE A 5 -6.09 14.29 -13.83
CA ILE A 5 -6.68 13.41 -14.86
C ILE A 5 -8.14 12.99 -14.58
N LEU A 6 -8.63 13.08 -13.34
CA LEU A 6 -9.95 12.58 -12.94
C LEU A 6 -10.70 13.59 -12.05
N TYR A 7 -11.52 14.43 -12.67
CA TYR A 7 -12.41 15.36 -11.97
C TYR A 7 -13.56 15.84 -12.87
N GLU A 8 -14.62 16.34 -12.25
CA GLU A 8 -15.78 16.96 -12.90
C GLU A 8 -15.77 18.48 -12.61
N LYS A 9 -16.06 19.29 -13.63
CA LYS A 9 -16.32 20.73 -13.45
C LYS A 9 -17.76 20.95 -13.01
N LEU A 10 -17.96 21.77 -11.98
CA LEU A 10 -19.26 22.10 -11.42
C LEU A 10 -19.54 23.61 -11.57
N ALA A 11 -20.75 24.02 -11.18
CA ALA A 11 -21.14 25.43 -11.09
C ALA A 11 -20.22 26.23 -10.12
N ASP A 12 -20.20 27.55 -10.27
CA ASP A 12 -19.41 28.49 -9.45
C ASP A 12 -17.90 28.21 -9.44
N LYS A 13 -17.36 27.70 -10.55
CA LYS A 13 -15.96 27.26 -10.66
C LYS A 13 -15.57 26.20 -9.63
N LYS A 14 -16.51 25.45 -9.06
CA LYS A 14 -16.21 24.31 -8.18
C LYS A 14 -15.77 23.12 -9.05
N VAL A 15 -15.06 22.19 -8.44
CA VAL A 15 -14.73 20.90 -9.07
C VAL A 15 -15.01 19.76 -8.11
N LYS A 16 -15.42 18.60 -8.64
CA LYS A 16 -15.49 17.35 -7.89
C LYS A 16 -14.31 16.48 -8.26
N CYS A 17 -13.48 16.12 -7.30
CA CYS A 17 -12.34 15.23 -7.52
C CYS A 17 -12.81 13.77 -7.47
N HIS A 18 -12.48 12.98 -8.49
CA HIS A 18 -12.89 11.57 -8.61
C HIS A 18 -11.79 10.57 -8.25
N LEU A 19 -10.63 11.06 -7.82
CA LEU A 19 -9.42 10.27 -7.67
C LEU A 19 -9.45 9.25 -6.52
N CYS A 20 -10.15 9.55 -5.44
CA CYS A 20 -10.20 8.71 -4.23
C CYS A 20 -11.60 8.74 -3.62
N ASN A 21 -11.88 7.78 -2.74
CA ASN A 21 -13.22 7.58 -2.15
C ASN A 21 -13.70 8.71 -1.21
N HIS A 22 -12.96 9.82 -1.10
CA HIS A 22 -13.45 11.05 -0.46
C HIS A 22 -14.35 11.89 -1.37
N PHE A 23 -14.23 11.76 -2.70
CA PHE A 23 -14.99 12.51 -3.69
C PHE A 23 -15.12 14.02 -3.39
N CYS A 24 -14.00 14.67 -3.01
CA CYS A 24 -14.01 16.05 -2.53
C CYS A 24 -14.64 17.00 -3.55
N THR A 25 -15.60 17.82 -3.12
CA THR A 25 -16.01 19.03 -3.85
C THR A 25 -15.13 20.19 -3.39
N ILE A 26 -14.38 20.79 -4.32
CA ILE A 26 -13.32 21.76 -4.05
C ILE A 26 -13.74 23.10 -4.66
N ALA A 27 -13.94 24.11 -3.81
CA ALA A 27 -14.24 25.48 -4.25
C ALA A 27 -13.02 26.15 -4.90
N GLU A 28 -13.29 27.21 -5.65
CA GLU A 28 -12.26 28.04 -6.28
C GLU A 28 -11.18 28.49 -5.26
N ASN A 29 -9.91 28.39 -5.64
CA ASN A 29 -8.74 28.68 -4.79
C ASN A 29 -8.66 27.84 -3.49
N LYS A 30 -9.31 26.68 -3.44
CA LYS A 30 -9.19 25.72 -2.31
C LYS A 30 -8.49 24.44 -2.74
N ARG A 31 -8.04 23.70 -1.73
CA ARG A 31 -7.43 22.38 -1.88
C ARG A 31 -8.35 21.28 -1.36
N GLY A 32 -8.25 20.09 -1.96
CA GLY A 32 -8.92 18.88 -1.46
C GLY A 32 -8.33 18.39 -0.14
N ILE A 33 -8.92 17.33 0.42
CA ILE A 33 -8.52 16.80 1.73
C ILE A 33 -7.06 16.35 1.80
N CYS A 34 -6.45 15.95 0.67
CA CYS A 34 -5.03 15.59 0.61
C CYS A 34 -4.07 16.79 0.64
N SER A 35 -4.60 18.02 0.54
CA SER A 35 -3.87 19.28 0.53
C SER A 35 -2.86 19.48 -0.61
N VAL A 36 -2.91 18.63 -1.64
CA VAL A 36 -2.03 18.69 -2.83
C VAL A 36 -2.76 18.72 -4.16
N ARG A 37 -4.10 18.78 -4.12
CA ARG A 37 -4.99 18.96 -5.26
C ARG A 37 -5.69 20.29 -5.10
N GLU A 38 -5.46 21.23 -6.01
CA GLU A 38 -5.92 22.61 -5.90
C GLU A 38 -6.79 22.99 -7.09
N ASN A 39 -7.94 23.60 -6.81
CA ASN A 39 -8.81 24.13 -7.84
C ASN A 39 -8.40 25.58 -8.16
N ARG A 40 -8.11 25.85 -9.44
CA ARG A 40 -7.81 27.18 -9.97
C ARG A 40 -8.65 27.41 -11.22
N ASP A 41 -9.48 28.43 -11.17
CA ASP A 41 -10.42 28.82 -12.23
C ASP A 41 -11.30 27.66 -12.74
N GLY A 42 -11.80 26.81 -11.83
CA GLY A 42 -12.59 25.62 -12.18
C GLY A 42 -11.80 24.50 -12.85
N VAL A 43 -10.46 24.51 -12.75
CA VAL A 43 -9.57 23.44 -13.21
C VAL A 43 -8.83 22.87 -12.02
N LEU A 44 -8.89 21.54 -11.85
CA LEU A 44 -8.19 20.86 -10.76
C LEU A 44 -6.75 20.57 -11.16
N TYR A 45 -5.79 20.99 -10.33
CA TYR A 45 -4.37 20.75 -10.54
C TYR A 45 -3.79 19.85 -9.45
N SER A 46 -2.91 18.94 -9.87
CA SER A 46 -1.97 18.24 -9.00
C SER A 46 -0.74 19.12 -8.75
N LEU A 47 -0.54 19.52 -7.49
CA LEU A 47 0.59 20.34 -7.08
C LEU A 47 1.88 19.53 -6.95
N VAL A 48 1.76 18.21 -6.86
CA VAL A 48 2.86 17.27 -6.57
C VAL A 48 3.35 16.49 -7.79
N TYR A 49 2.85 16.78 -8.99
CA TYR A 49 3.34 16.12 -10.20
C TYR A 49 4.85 16.34 -10.37
N GLY A 50 5.62 15.25 -10.34
CA GLY A 50 7.08 15.25 -10.43
C GLY A 50 7.83 15.76 -9.19
N LYS A 51 7.15 16.03 -8.06
CA LYS A 51 7.77 16.57 -6.84
C LYS A 51 8.03 15.48 -5.81
N LEU A 52 9.15 14.78 -5.95
CA LEU A 52 9.51 13.68 -5.06
C LEU A 52 10.04 14.19 -3.72
N VAL A 53 9.42 13.77 -2.61
CA VAL A 53 9.90 14.06 -1.25
C VAL A 53 10.70 12.91 -0.66
N ALA A 54 10.56 11.72 -1.23
CA ALA A 54 11.36 10.56 -0.90
C ALA A 54 11.56 9.72 -2.15
N SER A 55 12.77 9.20 -2.32
CA SER A 55 13.10 8.20 -3.31
C SER A 55 14.26 7.33 -2.81
N GLY A 56 14.24 6.03 -3.06
CA GLY A 56 15.30 5.13 -2.62
C GLY A 56 15.09 3.70 -3.06
N VAL A 57 16.14 2.89 -3.00
CA VAL A 57 16.07 1.46 -3.30
C VAL A 57 15.81 0.71 -1.99
N ASP A 58 14.76 -0.09 -1.96
CA ASP A 58 14.42 -0.99 -0.86
C ASP A 58 14.22 -2.41 -1.43
N PRO A 59 14.41 -3.48 -0.63
CA PRO A 59 13.94 -4.81 -1.00
C PRO A 59 12.41 -4.84 -1.13
N ILE A 60 11.88 -5.70 -1.99
CA ILE A 60 10.43 -5.84 -2.21
C ILE A 60 9.70 -6.29 -0.92
N GLU A 61 10.40 -7.02 -0.05
CA GLU A 61 9.92 -7.45 1.27
C GLU A 61 9.54 -6.25 2.15
N LYS A 62 10.19 -5.10 1.98
CA LYS A 62 9.83 -3.87 2.72
C LYS A 62 8.56 -3.20 2.19
N LYS A 63 8.00 -3.66 1.06
CA LYS A 63 6.71 -3.22 0.48
C LYS A 63 5.56 -4.15 0.86
N PRO A 64 5.69 -4.83 2.00
CA PRO A 64 5.12 -6.15 2.32
C PRO A 64 4.54 -6.92 1.11
N LEU A 65 5.42 -7.27 0.17
CA LEU A 65 5.10 -8.06 -1.01
C LEU A 65 5.97 -9.32 -1.01
N PHE A 66 5.61 -10.30 -0.18
CA PHE A 66 6.44 -11.49 0.06
C PHE A 66 6.27 -12.56 -1.02
N ASN A 67 5.15 -12.54 -1.74
CA ASN A 67 4.82 -13.46 -2.81
C ASN A 67 4.82 -12.73 -4.17
N PHE A 68 5.55 -11.64 -4.29
CA PHE A 68 5.73 -10.90 -5.55
C PHE A 68 7.18 -10.51 -5.77
N LEU A 69 7.88 -11.28 -6.60
CA LEU A 69 9.29 -11.14 -6.94
C LEU A 69 10.23 -11.11 -5.72
N PRO A 70 10.11 -12.07 -4.77
CA PRO A 70 10.90 -12.07 -3.53
C PRO A 70 12.41 -12.03 -3.82
N GLY A 71 13.14 -11.29 -3.00
CA GLY A 71 14.59 -11.06 -3.09
C GLY A 71 15.00 -9.97 -4.10
N THR A 72 14.04 -9.38 -4.83
CA THR A 72 14.35 -8.33 -5.81
C THR A 72 14.34 -6.93 -5.19
N LYS A 73 15.00 -5.99 -5.88
CA LYS A 73 15.03 -4.57 -5.51
C LYS A 73 13.84 -3.81 -6.09
N SER A 74 13.35 -2.85 -5.31
CA SER A 74 12.27 -1.94 -5.67
C SER A 74 12.71 -0.48 -5.56
N PHE A 75 12.58 0.28 -6.66
CA PHE A 75 12.81 1.72 -6.62
C PHE A 75 11.57 2.42 -6.10
N SER A 76 11.66 2.92 -4.87
CA SER A 76 10.56 3.50 -4.13
C SER A 76 10.48 5.00 -4.36
N ILE A 77 9.28 5.54 -4.55
CA ILE A 77 9.04 6.98 -4.67
C ILE A 77 7.80 7.43 -3.89
N ALA A 78 7.82 8.68 -3.43
CA ALA A 78 6.67 9.34 -2.80
C ALA A 78 6.65 10.83 -3.07
N THR A 79 5.45 11.41 -3.04
CA THR A 79 5.26 12.87 -2.99
C THR A 79 4.67 13.31 -1.65
N ALA A 80 4.68 14.61 -1.38
CA ALA A 80 4.03 15.19 -0.20
C ALA A 80 2.51 14.91 -0.20
N GLY A 81 1.94 14.83 1.00
CA GLY A 81 0.49 14.75 1.20
C GLY A 81 -0.05 13.32 1.33
N CYS A 82 -1.26 13.18 1.88
CA CYS A 82 -1.98 11.92 2.00
C CYS A 82 -3.47 12.23 2.20
N ASN A 83 -4.34 11.37 1.67
CA ASN A 83 -5.78 11.49 1.85
C ASN A 83 -6.28 10.94 3.20
N PHE A 84 -5.41 10.32 4.01
CA PHE A 84 -5.67 9.89 5.38
C PHE A 84 -4.96 10.79 6.40
N ARG A 85 -5.34 10.65 7.68
CA ARG A 85 -4.80 11.37 8.85
C ARG A 85 -4.49 10.42 10.02
N CYS A 86 -3.96 9.24 9.72
CA CYS A 86 -3.63 8.20 10.71
C CYS A 86 -2.85 8.77 11.91
N LEU A 87 -3.33 8.54 13.13
CA LEU A 87 -2.68 9.04 14.36
C LEU A 87 -1.33 8.37 14.65
N TRP A 88 -1.07 7.21 14.05
CA TRP A 88 0.18 6.44 14.14
C TRP A 88 0.98 6.45 12.83
N CYS A 89 0.79 7.46 11.96
CA CYS A 89 1.50 7.49 10.68
C CYS A 89 3.03 7.59 10.88
N GLN A 90 3.77 6.56 10.45
CA GLN A 90 5.23 6.53 10.54
C GLN A 90 5.91 7.54 9.58
N ASN A 91 5.23 7.91 8.49
CA ASN A 91 5.70 8.89 7.51
C ASN A 91 4.93 10.22 7.65
N TRP A 92 4.55 10.61 8.87
CA TRP A 92 3.73 11.81 9.10
C TRP A 92 4.43 13.09 8.60
N GLU A 93 5.76 13.15 8.68
CA GLU A 93 6.57 14.30 8.25
C GLU A 93 6.42 14.62 6.77
N ILE A 94 6.16 13.63 5.91
CA ILE A 94 5.97 13.84 4.46
C ILE A 94 4.49 13.71 4.05
N SER A 95 3.71 12.90 4.76
CA SER A 95 2.28 12.71 4.44
C SER A 95 1.39 13.85 4.93
N GLN A 96 1.78 14.56 5.99
CA GLN A 96 0.98 15.63 6.59
C GLN A 96 1.53 17.04 6.31
N ILE A 97 2.75 17.18 5.78
CA ILE A 97 3.42 18.48 5.55
C ILE A 97 2.64 19.46 4.68
N ALA A 98 1.93 18.96 3.67
CA ALA A 98 1.11 19.81 2.79
C ALA A 98 -0.08 20.47 3.52
N ARG A 99 -0.39 20.03 4.74
CA ARG A 99 -1.43 20.62 5.59
C ARG A 99 -0.92 21.79 6.42
N THR A 100 0.37 21.80 6.74
CA THR A 100 1.02 22.78 7.63
C THR A 100 1.85 23.80 6.87
N SER A 101 2.26 23.50 5.63
CA SER A 101 3.02 24.39 4.75
C SER A 101 2.17 24.90 3.58
N LYS A 102 2.35 26.17 3.21
CA LYS A 102 1.80 26.72 1.94
C LYS A 102 2.53 26.15 0.73
N ASP A 103 3.85 26.02 0.85
CA ASP A 103 4.74 25.49 -0.18
C ASP A 103 4.68 23.96 -0.20
N ILE A 104 4.66 23.40 -1.42
CA ILE A 104 4.67 21.96 -1.64
C ILE A 104 6.13 21.52 -1.86
N PRO A 105 6.73 20.77 -0.92
CA PRO A 105 8.12 20.34 -1.03
C PRO A 105 8.26 19.23 -2.07
N GLY A 106 9.50 19.05 -2.53
CA GLY A 106 9.91 17.93 -3.36
C GLY A 106 10.87 18.33 -4.47
N ARG A 107 11.72 17.38 -4.88
CA ARG A 107 12.65 17.52 -5.99
C ARG A 107 11.92 17.27 -7.30
N ASP A 108 12.00 18.22 -8.22
CA ASP A 108 11.48 18.03 -9.58
C ASP A 108 12.21 16.88 -10.26
N THR A 109 11.45 15.87 -10.69
CA THR A 109 11.94 14.63 -11.31
C THR A 109 10.98 14.25 -12.43
N ALA A 110 11.50 14.01 -13.64
CA ALA A 110 10.64 13.59 -14.75
C ALA A 110 10.27 12.10 -14.61
N PRO A 111 9.13 11.65 -15.20
CA PRO A 111 8.78 10.23 -15.17
C PRO A 111 9.87 9.32 -15.77
N ALA A 112 10.53 9.77 -16.83
CA ALA A 112 11.64 9.04 -17.47
C ALA A 112 12.85 8.90 -16.55
N ASP A 113 13.15 9.89 -15.71
CA ASP A 113 14.27 9.83 -14.77
C ASP A 113 14.03 8.77 -13.69
N VAL A 114 12.79 8.62 -13.22
CA VAL A 114 12.43 7.56 -12.27
C VAL A 114 12.72 6.18 -12.87
N VAL A 115 12.30 5.95 -14.11
CA VAL A 115 12.53 4.67 -14.80
C VAL A 115 14.02 4.46 -15.09
N ALA A 116 14.73 5.49 -15.52
CA ALA A 116 16.18 5.42 -15.76
C ALA A 116 16.95 5.07 -14.48
N LEU A 117 16.59 5.67 -13.34
CA LEU A 117 17.18 5.35 -12.05
C LEU A 117 16.85 3.92 -11.60
N ALA A 118 15.62 3.46 -11.80
CA ALA A 118 15.25 2.08 -11.48
C ALA A 118 16.06 1.06 -12.31
N ILE A 119 16.26 1.31 -13.61
CA ILE A 119 17.11 0.49 -14.48
C ILE A 119 18.57 0.53 -13.98
N GLN A 120 19.11 1.72 -13.73
CA GLN A 120 20.48 1.90 -13.27
C GLN A 120 20.77 1.17 -11.95
N GLN A 121 19.77 1.06 -11.07
CA GLN A 121 19.87 0.42 -9.76
C GLN A 121 19.49 -1.07 -9.77
N ASP A 122 19.26 -1.65 -10.96
CA ASP A 122 18.85 -3.05 -11.13
C ASP A 122 17.57 -3.39 -10.33
N CYS A 123 16.60 -2.49 -10.38
CA CYS A 123 15.29 -2.70 -9.75
C CYS A 123 14.36 -3.44 -10.69
N ARG A 124 13.69 -4.47 -10.17
CA ARG A 124 12.66 -5.23 -10.89
C ARG A 124 11.29 -4.57 -10.79
N THR A 125 11.11 -3.71 -9.78
CA THR A 125 9.86 -3.01 -9.51
C THR A 125 10.09 -1.52 -9.23
N ILE A 126 9.07 -0.70 -9.48
CA ILE A 126 8.93 0.65 -8.92
C ILE A 126 7.78 0.64 -7.92
N ALA A 127 8.06 1.06 -6.68
CA ALA A 127 7.08 1.16 -5.62
C ALA A 127 6.61 2.60 -5.41
N TYR A 128 5.30 2.81 -5.48
CA TYR A 128 4.66 4.07 -5.13
C TYR A 128 4.14 3.93 -3.70
N THR A 129 4.81 4.58 -2.74
CA THR A 129 4.75 4.20 -1.32
C THR A 129 5.00 5.40 -0.38
N TYR A 130 5.27 5.12 0.90
CA TYR A 130 5.53 6.01 2.04
C TYR A 130 4.37 6.96 2.42
N THR A 131 3.77 7.64 1.45
CA THR A 131 2.56 8.45 1.64
C THR A 131 1.32 7.73 1.14
N GLU A 132 0.61 8.26 0.15
CA GLU A 132 -0.50 7.57 -0.50
C GLU A 132 -0.38 7.73 -2.02
N PRO A 133 -0.11 6.66 -2.79
CA PRO A 133 0.11 6.76 -4.23
C PRO A 133 -1.07 7.32 -5.02
N THR A 134 -2.30 7.10 -4.55
CA THR A 134 -3.52 7.64 -5.18
C THR A 134 -3.43 9.15 -5.36
N ILE A 135 -2.91 9.91 -4.38
CA ILE A 135 -2.96 11.38 -4.43
C ILE A 135 -2.05 12.00 -5.50
N PHE A 136 -1.03 11.26 -5.97
CA PHE A 136 -0.10 11.65 -7.03
C PHE A 136 -0.20 10.77 -8.28
N MET A 137 -1.36 10.13 -8.49
CA MET A 137 -1.59 9.19 -9.59
C MET A 137 -1.30 9.76 -10.98
N ASP A 138 -1.47 11.06 -11.23
CA ASP A 138 -1.17 11.65 -12.55
C ASP A 138 0.33 11.53 -12.89
N PHE A 139 1.20 11.57 -11.89
CA PHE A 139 2.63 11.30 -12.05
C PHE A 139 2.90 9.80 -12.08
N ALA A 140 2.25 9.04 -11.20
CA ALA A 140 2.44 7.60 -11.11
C ALA A 140 2.13 6.91 -12.44
N ILE A 141 0.99 7.20 -13.08
CA ILE A 141 0.58 6.55 -14.34
C ILE A 141 1.56 6.82 -15.49
N ASP A 142 2.16 8.01 -15.55
CA ASP A 142 3.18 8.33 -16.56
C ASP A 142 4.46 7.52 -16.34
N VAL A 143 4.88 7.35 -15.07
CA VAL A 143 6.00 6.47 -14.72
C VAL A 143 5.65 5.02 -15.04
N MET A 144 4.45 4.54 -14.68
CA MET A 144 4.03 3.15 -14.89
C MET A 144 4.06 2.75 -16.35
N LYS A 145 3.54 3.63 -17.23
CA LYS A 145 3.55 3.43 -18.69
C LYS A 145 4.97 3.30 -19.24
N LEU A 146 5.92 4.06 -18.71
CA LEU A 146 7.33 3.97 -19.11
C LEU A 146 8.01 2.73 -18.52
N ALA A 147 7.74 2.40 -17.25
CA ALA A 147 8.26 1.23 -16.56
C ALA A 147 7.87 -0.07 -17.28
N HIS A 148 6.59 -0.20 -17.68
CA HIS A 148 6.09 -1.34 -18.46
C HIS A 148 6.85 -1.54 -19.77
N LYS A 149 7.11 -0.45 -20.51
CA LYS A 149 7.88 -0.51 -21.77
C LYS A 149 9.31 -1.00 -21.55
N SER A 150 9.86 -0.79 -20.36
CA SER A 150 11.19 -1.23 -19.94
C SER A 150 11.20 -2.58 -19.21
N GLY A 151 10.06 -3.27 -19.11
CA GLY A 151 9.95 -4.56 -18.41
C GLY A 151 10.00 -4.46 -16.88
N ILE A 152 9.87 -3.26 -16.31
CA ILE A 152 9.82 -3.02 -14.85
C ILE A 152 8.36 -3.05 -14.39
N LYS A 153 8.12 -3.77 -13.29
CA LYS A 153 6.79 -3.94 -12.69
C LYS A 153 6.44 -2.76 -11.77
N ASN A 154 5.16 -2.44 -11.65
CA ASN A 154 4.67 -1.34 -10.83
C ASN A 154 3.90 -1.86 -9.62
N VAL A 155 4.21 -1.32 -8.44
CA VAL A 155 3.54 -1.74 -7.20
C VAL A 155 3.05 -0.57 -6.35
N PHE A 156 1.83 -0.67 -5.83
CA PHE A 156 1.26 0.30 -4.90
C PHE A 156 1.37 -0.21 -3.46
N VAL A 157 1.88 0.61 -2.56
CA VAL A 157 1.71 0.41 -1.11
C VAL A 157 0.78 1.52 -0.63
N THR A 158 -0.47 1.17 -0.35
CA THR A 158 -1.58 2.12 -0.29
C THR A 158 -2.49 1.85 0.89
N ASN A 159 -3.19 2.89 1.34
CA ASN A 159 -4.28 2.77 2.29
C ASN A 159 -5.59 2.24 1.67
N GLY A 160 -5.61 1.93 0.36
CA GLY A 160 -6.75 1.32 -0.31
C GLY A 160 -7.93 2.26 -0.51
N TYR A 161 -7.71 3.58 -0.51
CA TYR A 161 -8.79 4.56 -0.71
C TYR A 161 -8.90 5.10 -2.15
N THR A 162 -8.27 4.43 -3.12
CA THR A 162 -8.40 4.72 -4.56
C THR A 162 -9.84 4.50 -5.00
N SER A 163 -10.42 5.42 -5.78
CA SER A 163 -11.77 5.20 -6.32
C SER A 163 -11.77 4.08 -7.37
N GLU A 164 -12.92 3.48 -7.63
CA GLU A 164 -13.04 2.47 -8.69
C GLU A 164 -12.59 3.01 -10.06
N GLU A 165 -13.02 4.23 -10.41
CA GLU A 165 -12.64 4.90 -11.67
C GLU A 165 -11.12 5.06 -11.77
N ALA A 166 -10.48 5.55 -10.69
CA ALA A 166 -9.04 5.75 -10.66
C ALA A 166 -8.27 4.42 -10.71
N LEU A 167 -8.72 3.39 -9.99
CA LEU A 167 -8.06 2.10 -10.01
C LEU A 167 -8.17 1.44 -11.39
N ARG A 168 -9.33 1.52 -12.05
CA ARG A 168 -9.51 1.01 -13.43
C ARG A 168 -8.60 1.69 -14.45
N GLU A 169 -8.36 3.00 -14.29
CA GLU A 169 -7.48 3.76 -15.17
C GLU A 169 -6.02 3.27 -15.10
N ILE A 170 -5.54 2.89 -13.92
CA ILE A 170 -4.15 2.41 -13.73
C ILE A 170 -4.01 0.89 -13.79
N ALA A 171 -5.09 0.13 -13.68
CA ALA A 171 -5.07 -1.34 -13.66
C ALA A 171 -4.27 -1.99 -14.80
N PRO A 172 -4.30 -1.49 -16.05
CA PRO A 172 -3.47 -2.06 -17.13
C PRO A 172 -1.95 -1.94 -16.90
N TYR A 173 -1.52 -1.11 -15.96
CA TYR A 173 -0.12 -0.81 -15.70
C TYR A 173 0.31 -1.07 -14.25
N LEU A 174 -0.60 -1.54 -13.40
CA LEU A 174 -0.35 -1.83 -11.98
C LEU A 174 -0.30 -3.35 -11.79
N ASP A 175 0.88 -3.88 -11.46
CA ASP A 175 1.08 -5.33 -11.38
C ASP A 175 0.75 -5.90 -9.99
N ALA A 176 1.01 -5.13 -8.93
CA ALA A 176 0.71 -5.54 -7.56
C ALA A 176 0.33 -4.39 -6.63
N GLY A 177 -0.37 -4.72 -5.54
CA GLY A 177 -0.65 -3.82 -4.44
C GLY A 177 -0.45 -4.50 -3.08
N ASN A 178 0.04 -3.73 -2.12
CA ASN A 178 -0.16 -4.02 -0.70
C ASN A 178 -1.15 -2.99 -0.14
N ILE A 179 -2.31 -3.46 0.33
CA ILE A 179 -3.35 -2.61 0.92
C ILE A 179 -3.32 -2.72 2.44
N ASP A 180 -3.17 -1.58 3.12
CA ASP A 180 -3.34 -1.50 4.56
C ASP A 180 -4.82 -1.65 4.97
N LEU A 181 -5.23 -2.84 5.41
CA LEU A 181 -6.50 -3.04 6.13
C LEU A 181 -6.27 -2.76 7.62
N LYS A 182 -6.41 -1.48 7.99
CA LYS A 182 -5.94 -0.96 9.29
C LYS A 182 -6.78 -1.38 10.50
N ALA A 183 -8.02 -1.76 10.30
CA ALA A 183 -8.97 -2.18 11.35
C ALA A 183 -10.20 -2.82 10.68
N PHE A 184 -11.09 -3.43 11.46
CA PHE A 184 -12.39 -3.92 10.94
C PHE A 184 -13.60 -3.21 11.55
N LYS A 185 -13.36 -2.08 12.24
CA LYS A 185 -14.40 -1.19 12.74
C LYS A 185 -14.38 0.15 12.01
N ASP A 186 -15.52 0.57 11.45
CA ASP A 186 -15.65 1.87 10.77
C ASP A 186 -15.35 3.05 11.72
N GLU A 187 -15.65 2.90 13.00
CA GLU A 187 -15.33 3.88 14.03
C GLU A 187 -13.82 4.16 14.13
N THR A 188 -12.98 3.12 14.06
CA THR A 188 -11.53 3.26 14.06
C THR A 188 -11.05 4.05 12.85
N TYR A 189 -11.59 3.79 11.66
CA TYR A 189 -11.27 4.57 10.46
C TYR A 189 -11.66 6.04 10.61
N ARG A 190 -12.85 6.33 11.14
CA ARG A 190 -13.32 7.72 11.29
C ARG A 190 -12.51 8.48 12.31
N LYS A 191 -12.32 7.91 13.50
CA LYS A 191 -11.66 8.57 14.63
C LYS A 191 -10.15 8.68 14.43
N MET A 192 -9.53 7.61 13.93
CA MET A 192 -8.07 7.51 13.91
C MET A 192 -7.45 7.80 12.54
N CYS A 193 -8.16 7.56 11.44
CA CYS A 193 -7.63 7.73 10.08
C CYS A 193 -8.29 8.88 9.31
N GLY A 194 -9.44 9.40 9.75
CA GLY A 194 -10.22 10.40 9.02
C GLY A 194 -10.84 9.84 7.74
N ALA A 195 -11.21 8.57 7.73
CA ALA A 195 -11.75 7.85 6.57
C ALA A 195 -12.92 6.92 6.98
N LYS A 196 -13.37 6.06 6.07
CA LYS A 196 -14.39 5.01 6.31
C LYS A 196 -13.82 3.65 5.95
N LEU A 197 -14.30 2.59 6.58
CA LEU A 197 -13.85 1.21 6.32
C LEU A 197 -14.30 0.70 4.95
N GLU A 198 -15.60 0.82 4.64
CA GLU A 198 -16.21 0.16 3.47
C GLU A 198 -15.47 0.42 2.14
N PRO A 199 -15.03 1.65 1.82
CA PRO A 199 -14.32 1.87 0.57
C PRO A 199 -12.97 1.14 0.47
N VAL A 200 -12.33 0.81 1.59
CA VAL A 200 -11.11 0.00 1.60
C VAL A 200 -11.44 -1.46 1.27
N LEU A 201 -12.53 -1.99 1.84
CA LEU A 201 -13.02 -3.34 1.57
C LEU A 201 -13.40 -3.51 0.09
N GLU A 202 -14.13 -2.54 -0.47
CA GLU A 202 -14.47 -2.51 -1.89
C GLU A 202 -13.25 -2.42 -2.80
N THR A 203 -12.25 -1.61 -2.41
CA THR A 203 -11.00 -1.51 -3.17
C THR A 203 -10.23 -2.84 -3.16
N ILE A 204 -10.16 -3.54 -2.03
CA ILE A 204 -9.55 -4.87 -1.94
C ILE A 204 -10.25 -5.87 -2.88
N ARG A 205 -11.59 -5.92 -2.87
CA ARG A 205 -12.37 -6.76 -3.80
C ARG A 205 -12.09 -6.39 -5.26
N LEU A 206 -11.95 -5.10 -5.55
CA LEU A 206 -11.71 -4.61 -6.91
C LEU A 206 -10.30 -4.96 -7.42
N TYR A 207 -9.26 -4.89 -6.58
CA TYR A 207 -7.91 -5.37 -6.95
C TYR A 207 -7.96 -6.83 -7.41
N LYS A 208 -8.61 -7.70 -6.63
CA LYS A 208 -8.81 -9.11 -6.97
C LYS A 208 -9.58 -9.28 -8.28
N LYS A 209 -10.67 -8.55 -8.47
CA LYS A 209 -11.50 -8.58 -9.69
C LYS A 209 -10.73 -8.14 -10.94
N LEU A 210 -9.78 -7.20 -10.80
CA LEU A 210 -8.97 -6.68 -11.89
C LEU A 210 -7.73 -7.53 -12.19
N GLY A 211 -7.48 -8.60 -11.41
CA GLY A 211 -6.32 -9.48 -11.62
C GLY A 211 -4.98 -8.85 -11.22
N ILE A 212 -5.01 -7.80 -10.39
CA ILE A 212 -3.81 -7.19 -9.82
C ILE A 212 -3.38 -8.06 -8.63
N TRP A 213 -2.09 -8.43 -8.54
CA TRP A 213 -1.61 -9.21 -7.39
C TRP A 213 -1.82 -8.40 -6.10
N LEU A 214 -2.39 -9.03 -5.08
CA LEU A 214 -2.77 -8.34 -3.85
C LEU A 214 -2.19 -9.06 -2.65
N GLU A 215 -1.55 -8.29 -1.78
CA GLU A 215 -1.26 -8.65 -0.40
C GLU A 215 -1.89 -7.59 0.53
N THR A 216 -2.18 -7.95 1.77
CA THR A 216 -2.79 -7.02 2.73
C THR A 216 -1.93 -6.89 3.97
N THR A 217 -1.91 -5.70 4.58
CA THR A 217 -1.19 -5.47 5.82
C THR A 217 -2.12 -4.92 6.89
N THR A 218 -1.97 -5.42 8.12
CA THR A 218 -2.58 -4.84 9.31
C THR A 218 -1.47 -4.52 10.31
N LEU A 219 -1.28 -3.23 10.58
CA LEU A 219 -0.51 -2.80 11.74
C LEU A 219 -1.38 -3.04 12.98
N VAL A 220 -0.99 -4.00 13.82
CA VAL A 220 -1.73 -4.29 15.06
C VAL A 220 -1.32 -3.27 16.09
N VAL A 221 -2.26 -2.46 16.57
CA VAL A 221 -2.10 -1.36 17.52
C VAL A 221 -2.83 -1.73 18.82
N PRO A 222 -2.14 -1.76 19.98
CA PRO A 222 -2.75 -2.18 21.22
C PRO A 222 -3.95 -1.35 21.61
N THR A 223 -5.00 -1.99 22.13
CA THR A 223 -6.30 -1.42 22.52
C THR A 223 -7.15 -0.84 21.38
N VAL A 224 -6.69 -0.91 20.14
CA VAL A 224 -7.36 -0.31 18.97
C VAL A 224 -7.93 -1.39 18.05
N ASN A 225 -7.10 -2.35 17.63
CA ASN A 225 -7.48 -3.40 16.68
C ASN A 225 -6.85 -4.77 17.02
N ASP A 226 -6.40 -4.95 18.26
CA ASP A 226 -5.63 -6.11 18.73
C ASP A 226 -6.48 -7.19 19.43
N SER A 227 -7.79 -6.99 19.55
CA SER A 227 -8.70 -8.03 20.07
C SER A 227 -8.83 -9.18 19.08
N GLU A 228 -8.93 -10.41 19.58
CA GLU A 228 -9.12 -11.61 18.74
C GLU A 228 -10.31 -11.49 17.77
N ASP A 229 -11.46 -10.98 18.24
CA ASP A 229 -12.65 -10.80 17.40
C ASP A 229 -12.40 -9.87 16.21
N GLU A 230 -11.63 -8.79 16.42
CA GLU A 230 -11.31 -7.85 15.35
C GLU A 230 -10.33 -8.45 14.34
N LEU A 231 -9.28 -9.12 14.83
CA LEU A 231 -8.32 -9.84 13.99
C LEU A 231 -9.00 -10.95 13.19
N ARG A 232 -9.96 -11.66 13.80
CA ARG A 232 -10.74 -12.71 13.13
C ARG A 232 -11.64 -12.15 12.03
N HIS A 233 -12.26 -10.99 12.24
CA HIS A 233 -13.03 -10.34 11.17
C HIS A 233 -12.15 -9.89 9.99
N ILE A 234 -10.94 -9.37 10.27
CA ILE A 234 -9.96 -9.04 9.22
C ILE A 234 -9.58 -10.29 8.43
N ALA A 235 -9.14 -11.34 9.12
CA ALA A 235 -8.72 -12.60 8.52
C ALA A 235 -9.83 -13.23 7.68
N ARG A 236 -11.04 -13.32 8.23
CA ARG A 236 -12.22 -13.86 7.53
C ARG A 236 -12.55 -13.07 6.28
N PHE A 237 -12.55 -11.74 6.35
CA PHE A 237 -12.79 -10.92 5.17
C PHE A 237 -11.74 -11.17 4.08
N ILE A 238 -10.46 -11.25 4.43
CA ILE A 238 -9.40 -11.53 3.45
C ILE A 238 -9.62 -12.92 2.82
N ALA A 239 -9.93 -13.93 3.64
CA ALA A 239 -10.20 -15.29 3.17
C ALA A 239 -11.42 -15.37 2.25
N ASP A 240 -12.48 -14.62 2.56
CA ASP A 240 -13.69 -14.49 1.73
C ASP A 240 -13.40 -13.86 0.36
N VAL A 241 -12.43 -12.95 0.28
CA VAL A 241 -11.96 -12.38 -1.00
C VAL A 241 -11.05 -13.36 -1.74
N GLY A 242 -10.18 -14.06 -1.02
CA GLY A 242 -9.30 -15.09 -1.56
C GLY A 242 -8.32 -15.61 -0.53
N VAL A 243 -8.35 -16.92 -0.27
CA VAL A 243 -7.45 -17.60 0.70
C VAL A 243 -5.96 -17.52 0.32
N GLU A 244 -5.67 -17.23 -0.94
CA GLU A 244 -4.32 -17.03 -1.46
C GLU A 244 -3.75 -15.63 -1.22
N ILE A 245 -4.56 -14.66 -0.80
CA ILE A 245 -4.11 -13.29 -0.50
C ILE A 245 -3.30 -13.32 0.80
N PRO A 246 -1.99 -13.02 0.76
CA PRO A 246 -1.20 -12.94 1.97
C PRO A 246 -1.69 -11.85 2.92
N TRP A 247 -1.69 -12.17 4.21
CA TRP A 247 -1.94 -11.21 5.28
C TRP A 247 -0.68 -10.98 6.11
N HIS A 248 -0.22 -9.73 6.11
CA HIS A 248 0.93 -9.27 6.89
C HIS A 248 0.46 -8.63 8.18
N ILE A 249 0.96 -9.14 9.30
CA ILE A 249 0.64 -8.68 10.65
C ILE A 249 1.88 -7.95 11.15
N SER A 250 1.80 -6.62 11.19
CA SER A 250 2.96 -5.79 11.51
C SER A 250 2.91 -5.32 12.96
N GLN A 251 4.06 -5.39 13.65
CA GLN A 251 4.20 -4.81 14.98
C GLN A 251 4.10 -3.28 14.94
N PHE A 252 3.30 -2.72 15.85
CA PHE A 252 3.28 -1.29 16.14
C PHE A 252 4.36 -0.90 17.15
N TYR A 253 4.85 0.33 17.02
CA TYR A 253 5.61 1.04 18.04
C TYR A 253 5.03 2.45 18.18
N PRO A 254 5.07 3.05 19.39
CA PRO A 254 4.56 4.41 19.62
C PRO A 254 5.18 5.43 18.68
N THR A 255 4.32 6.14 17.94
CA THR A 255 4.75 7.09 16.91
C THR A 255 3.72 8.19 16.67
N TYR A 256 4.18 9.31 16.11
CA TYR A 256 3.39 10.49 15.75
C TYR A 256 2.50 11.04 16.89
N LYS A 257 1.19 10.78 16.85
CA LYS A 257 0.21 11.25 17.85
C LYS A 257 -0.29 10.12 18.75
N PHE A 258 0.25 8.92 18.58
CA PHE A 258 -0.13 7.73 19.31
C PHE A 258 1.07 7.23 20.13
N LEU A 259 1.56 8.10 21.03
CA LEU A 259 2.79 7.86 21.81
C LEU A 259 2.53 7.14 23.15
N ASP A 260 1.29 7.17 23.64
CA ASP A 260 0.94 6.62 24.96
C ASP A 260 0.70 5.10 24.94
N ALA A 261 0.56 4.51 23.75
CA ALA A 261 0.38 3.06 23.59
C ALA A 261 1.73 2.34 23.57
N PRO A 262 1.86 1.16 24.22
CA PRO A 262 3.09 0.37 24.15
C PRO A 262 3.29 -0.23 22.75
N PRO A 263 4.50 -0.72 22.42
CA PRO A 263 4.68 -1.60 21.29
C PRO A 263 3.79 -2.84 21.39
N THR A 264 3.35 -3.37 20.26
CA THR A 264 2.51 -4.57 20.24
C THR A 264 3.28 -5.78 20.77
N PRO A 265 2.77 -6.50 21.77
CA PRO A 265 3.39 -7.73 22.22
C PRO A 265 3.53 -8.74 21.09
N ILE A 266 4.67 -9.43 21.01
CA ILE A 266 4.92 -10.45 19.98
C ILE A 266 3.87 -11.57 20.07
N SER A 267 3.43 -11.93 21.28
CA SER A 267 2.35 -12.89 21.51
C SER A 267 1.03 -12.51 20.82
N THR A 268 0.75 -11.21 20.66
CA THR A 268 -0.42 -10.74 19.93
C THR A 268 -0.28 -10.97 18.43
N LEU A 269 0.93 -10.82 17.88
CA LEU A 269 1.22 -11.10 16.46
C LEU A 269 1.08 -12.60 16.17
N HIS A 270 1.68 -13.44 17.02
CA HIS A 270 1.53 -14.90 16.96
C HIS A 270 0.05 -15.31 17.00
N ARG A 271 -0.73 -14.72 17.91
CA ARG A 271 -2.15 -15.02 17.99
C ARG A 271 -2.92 -14.58 16.75
N ALA A 272 -2.64 -13.38 16.23
CA ALA A 272 -3.24 -12.91 14.98
C ALA A 272 -2.87 -13.85 13.80
N ARG A 273 -1.65 -14.37 13.79
CA ARG A 273 -1.17 -15.31 12.77
C ARG A 273 -1.92 -16.63 12.82
N GLU A 274 -2.08 -17.20 14.01
CA GLU A 274 -2.90 -18.41 14.24
C GLU A 274 -4.33 -18.20 13.74
N ILE A 275 -4.96 -17.07 14.12
CA ILE A 275 -6.31 -16.72 13.67
C ILE A 275 -6.40 -16.68 12.14
N GLY A 276 -5.41 -16.09 11.47
CA GLY A 276 -5.36 -16.06 10.01
C GLY A 276 -5.36 -17.45 9.39
N ILE A 277 -4.58 -18.39 9.95
CA ILE A 277 -4.55 -19.79 9.51
C ILE A 277 -5.87 -20.50 9.82
N GLU A 278 -6.45 -20.28 11.01
CA GLU A 278 -7.74 -20.85 11.43
C GLU A 278 -8.88 -20.45 10.50
N GLU A 279 -8.90 -19.20 10.02
CA GLU A 279 -9.88 -18.71 9.03
C GLU A 279 -9.56 -19.16 7.59
N GLY A 280 -8.48 -19.92 7.38
CA GLY A 280 -8.19 -20.59 6.12
C GLY A 280 -7.20 -19.89 5.19
N LEU A 281 -6.57 -18.79 5.61
CA LEU A 281 -5.53 -18.13 4.81
C LEU A 281 -4.33 -19.06 4.61
N ARG A 282 -3.80 -19.08 3.38
CA ARG A 282 -2.63 -19.89 3.02
C ARG A 282 -1.32 -19.30 3.53
N TYR A 283 -1.25 -17.97 3.58
CA TYR A 283 -0.05 -17.22 3.93
C TYR A 283 -0.39 -16.11 4.93
N VAL A 284 0.24 -16.16 6.09
CA VAL A 284 0.11 -15.15 7.12
C VAL A 284 1.51 -14.89 7.66
N TYR A 285 1.98 -13.66 7.55
CA TYR A 285 3.35 -13.26 7.86
C TYR A 285 3.38 -12.31 9.03
N GLU A 286 4.36 -12.47 9.91
CA GLU A 286 4.65 -11.47 10.94
C GLU A 286 5.73 -10.50 10.47
N GLY A 287 5.50 -9.21 10.66
CA GLY A 287 6.37 -8.12 10.25
C GLY A 287 6.89 -7.30 11.42
N ASN A 288 8.04 -6.66 11.22
CA ASN A 288 8.78 -5.85 12.21
C ASN A 288 9.30 -6.64 13.43
N VAL A 289 9.29 -7.97 13.39
CA VAL A 289 9.86 -8.85 14.42
C VAL A 289 10.85 -9.85 13.80
N PRO A 290 11.99 -9.38 13.26
CA PRO A 290 12.90 -10.22 12.49
C PRO A 290 13.48 -11.37 13.32
N GLY A 291 13.58 -12.54 12.72
CA GLY A 291 14.20 -13.73 13.31
C GLY A 291 13.27 -14.61 14.16
N THR A 292 11.95 -14.34 14.17
CA THR A 292 10.97 -15.26 14.80
C THR A 292 10.64 -16.47 13.93
N GLY A 293 10.92 -16.41 12.62
CA GLY A 293 10.63 -17.45 11.64
C GLY A 293 9.24 -17.36 11.00
N ASP A 294 8.35 -16.50 11.52
CA ASP A 294 7.00 -16.28 10.99
C ASP A 294 6.95 -15.34 9.78
N GLU A 295 8.12 -14.88 9.33
CA GLU A 295 8.37 -14.16 8.07
C GLU A 295 8.70 -15.10 6.89
N ASN A 296 8.83 -16.40 7.17
CA ASN A 296 9.12 -17.43 6.18
C ASN A 296 7.89 -17.82 5.34
N THR A 297 8.09 -18.14 4.07
CA THR A 297 7.03 -18.73 3.24
C THR A 297 7.08 -20.25 3.35
N TYR A 298 5.97 -20.85 3.76
CA TYR A 298 5.79 -22.30 3.78
C TYR A 298 4.81 -22.74 2.68
N CYS A 299 4.97 -23.95 2.16
CA CYS A 299 4.03 -24.52 1.20
C CYS A 299 2.67 -24.72 1.88
N TYR A 300 1.63 -24.07 1.37
CA TYR A 300 0.28 -24.18 1.94
C TYR A 300 -0.24 -25.63 2.00
N ARG A 301 0.26 -26.51 1.10
CA ARG A 301 -0.12 -27.93 1.04
C ARG A 301 0.72 -28.85 1.93
N CYS A 302 2.04 -28.93 1.70
CA CYS A 302 2.90 -29.89 2.42
C CYS A 302 3.68 -29.28 3.59
N LYS A 303 3.50 -27.99 3.88
CA LYS A 303 4.12 -27.24 4.99
C LYS A 303 5.65 -27.14 4.96
N GLU A 304 6.29 -27.61 3.89
CA GLU A 304 7.73 -27.39 3.68
C GLU A 304 8.07 -25.91 3.63
N LEU A 305 9.20 -25.56 4.24
CA LEU A 305 9.80 -24.23 4.12
C LEU A 305 10.20 -24.00 2.66
N LEU A 306 9.68 -22.94 2.04
CA LEU A 306 9.94 -22.58 0.64
C LEU A 306 10.87 -21.38 0.53
N ILE A 307 10.64 -20.35 1.35
CA ILE A 307 11.49 -19.17 1.38
C ILE A 307 11.83 -18.88 2.82
N GLU A 308 13.12 -18.94 3.14
CA GLU A 308 13.66 -18.55 4.44
C GLU A 308 14.05 -17.07 4.41
N ARG A 309 13.60 -16.32 5.41
CA ARG A 309 13.83 -14.88 5.56
C ARG A 309 14.43 -14.57 6.92
N TYR A 310 15.17 -13.46 6.94
CA TYR A 310 15.53 -12.76 8.17
C TYR A 310 15.23 -11.27 7.97
N GLY A 311 14.10 -10.81 8.50
CA GLY A 311 13.50 -9.53 8.14
C GLY A 311 13.29 -9.42 6.62
N PHE A 312 13.91 -8.42 6.00
CA PHE A 312 13.77 -8.15 4.55
C PHE A 312 14.80 -8.87 3.68
N LYS A 313 15.58 -9.81 4.22
CA LYS A 313 16.58 -10.57 3.46
C LYS A 313 16.08 -11.98 3.18
N ILE A 314 16.23 -12.44 1.94
CA ILE A 314 16.07 -13.84 1.58
C ILE A 314 17.37 -14.59 1.90
N LEU A 315 17.28 -15.62 2.73
CA LEU A 315 18.38 -16.54 3.04
C LEU A 315 18.38 -17.74 2.09
N GLU A 316 17.21 -18.26 1.78
CA GLU A 316 17.02 -19.40 0.89
C GLU A 316 15.70 -19.24 0.12
N ASN A 317 15.69 -19.62 -1.16
CA ASN A 317 14.47 -19.75 -1.97
C ASN A 317 14.49 -21.10 -2.70
N ARG A 318 13.55 -21.98 -2.32
CA ARG A 318 13.35 -23.34 -2.84
C ARG A 318 12.11 -23.45 -3.73
N ILE A 319 11.60 -22.35 -4.26
CA ILE A 319 10.51 -22.38 -5.24
C ILE A 319 11.10 -22.63 -6.64
N GLU A 320 10.55 -23.61 -7.36
CA GLU A 320 10.96 -23.99 -8.70
C GLU A 320 9.85 -23.65 -9.69
N ASN A 321 10.06 -22.65 -10.57
CA ASN A 321 9.08 -22.24 -11.58
C ASN A 321 7.67 -21.99 -10.99
N GLY A 322 7.60 -21.26 -9.87
CA GLY A 322 6.34 -20.99 -9.17
C GLY A 322 5.74 -22.19 -8.43
N ARG A 323 6.50 -23.28 -8.21
CA ARG A 323 6.02 -24.49 -7.53
C ARG A 323 6.88 -24.88 -6.33
N CYS A 324 6.27 -25.53 -5.35
CA CYS A 324 6.98 -26.15 -4.23
C CYS A 324 7.93 -27.25 -4.74
N PHE A 325 9.21 -27.20 -4.36
CA PHE A 325 10.20 -28.23 -4.74
C PHE A 325 9.80 -29.65 -4.31
N ASN A 326 9.16 -29.80 -3.15
CA ASN A 326 8.78 -31.11 -2.59
C ASN A 326 7.51 -31.67 -3.23
N CYS A 327 6.36 -31.06 -2.96
CA CYS A 327 5.08 -31.63 -3.42
C CYS A 327 4.67 -31.17 -4.84
N LYS A 328 5.31 -30.17 -5.43
CA LYS A 328 4.96 -29.57 -6.74
C LYS A 328 3.63 -28.80 -6.80
N ALA A 329 3.10 -28.38 -5.64
CA ALA A 329 1.96 -27.44 -5.60
C ALA A 329 2.37 -26.11 -6.26
N GLU A 330 1.49 -25.52 -7.06
CA GLU A 330 1.64 -24.16 -7.56
C GLU A 330 1.46 -23.18 -6.41
N ILE A 331 2.46 -22.33 -6.18
CA ILE A 331 2.50 -21.38 -5.06
C ILE A 331 1.92 -20.08 -5.55
N ASP A 332 0.97 -19.54 -4.80
CA ASP A 332 0.28 -18.32 -5.18
C ASP A 332 1.24 -17.12 -5.08
N GLY A 333 1.45 -16.44 -6.19
CA GLY A 333 2.35 -15.31 -6.29
C GLY A 333 3.07 -15.25 -7.64
N LEU A 334 4.04 -14.35 -7.71
CA LEU A 334 4.99 -14.23 -8.82
C LEU A 334 6.40 -14.45 -8.25
N PHE A 335 7.12 -15.48 -8.71
CA PHE A 335 8.40 -15.92 -8.14
C PHE A 335 9.54 -15.90 -9.14
#